data_AF-A0A958CZQ6-F1
#
_entry.id   AF-A0A958CZQ6-F1
#
_cell.length_a   1.000
_cell.length_b   1.000
_cell.length_c   1.000
_cell.angle_alpha   90.00
_cell.angle_beta   90.00
_cell.angle_gamma   90.00
#
_symmetry.space_group_name_H-M   'P 1'
#
loop_
_entity.id
_entity.type
_entity.pdbx_description
1 polymer ?
#
loop_
_entity_poly.entity_id
_entity_poly.type
_entity_poly.pdbx_seq_one_letter_code
_entity_poly.pdbx_strand_id
1 'polypeptide(L)'
;IASDRDNVYEIGDEMSVRGWQLDRQQFPPTLHLTVNYAHTAVADAFLMDLAQSVIAARQPSLRRSGNEAAVKAARGAAKVLPGRLVSGLTGRASALFGGDDGLPQRSAAMYGMMGTLPNRGDLHELVLDLLSSFTES
;
A
#
# COMPACT_ATOMS: atom_id res chain seq x y z
N ILE A 1 -15.36 -6.73 11.26
CA ILE A 1 -16.15 -6.27 10.10
C ILE A 1 -15.19 -5.49 9.21
N ALA A 2 -14.51 -6.17 8.30
CA ALA A 2 -13.81 -5.54 7.18
C ALA A 2 -14.66 -5.88 5.95
N SER A 3 -15.08 -4.87 5.20
CA SER A 3 -15.90 -5.08 4.01
C SER A 3 -14.96 -5.37 2.84
N ASP A 4 -15.03 -6.58 2.27
CA ASP A 4 -14.30 -6.95 1.04
C ASP A 4 -14.78 -6.16 -0.20
N ARG A 5 -15.77 -5.27 -0.05
CA ARG A 5 -16.37 -4.52 -1.17
C ARG A 5 -15.53 -3.33 -1.63
N ASP A 6 -14.72 -2.73 -0.75
CA ASP A 6 -13.98 -1.50 -1.07
C ASP A 6 -12.53 -1.59 -0.57
N ASN A 7 -11.56 -1.33 -1.46
CA ASN A 7 -10.15 -1.29 -1.09
C ASN A 7 -9.87 -0.04 -0.26
N VAL A 8 -9.75 -0.22 1.05
CA VAL A 8 -9.52 0.84 2.04
C VAL A 8 -8.25 1.65 1.78
N TYR A 9 -7.23 1.05 1.17
CA TYR A 9 -6.00 1.78 0.81
C TYR A 9 -6.21 2.68 -0.41
N GLU A 10 -7.06 2.27 -1.36
CA GLU A 10 -7.42 3.13 -2.49
C GLU A 10 -8.24 4.34 -2.02
N ILE A 11 -9.14 4.14 -1.05
CA ILE A 11 -9.84 5.25 -0.39
C ILE A 11 -8.83 6.18 0.29
N GLY A 12 -7.83 5.62 0.98
CA GLY A 12 -6.75 6.39 1.60
C GLY A 12 -5.94 7.20 0.59
N ASP A 13 -5.66 6.64 -0.59
CA ASP A 13 -4.99 7.34 -1.70
C ASP A 13 -5.82 8.51 -2.24
N GLU A 14 -7.13 8.32 -2.45
CA GLU A 14 -8.01 9.41 -2.89
C GLU A 14 -8.15 10.52 -1.83
N MET A 15 -8.20 10.15 -0.55
CA MET A 15 -8.17 11.11 0.56
C MET A 15 -6.85 11.88 0.59
N SER A 16 -5.71 11.23 0.37
CA SER A 16 -4.39 11.88 0.29
C SER A 16 -4.27 12.84 -0.88
N VAL A 17 -4.88 12.55 -2.03
CA VAL A 17 -4.95 13.50 -3.16
C VAL A 17 -5.76 14.75 -2.82
N ARG A 18 -6.76 14.62 -1.94
CA ARG A 18 -7.56 15.75 -1.43
C ARG A 18 -6.90 16.49 -0.26
N GLY A 19 -5.69 16.10 0.12
CA GLY A 19 -4.91 16.75 1.19
C GLY A 19 -5.14 16.14 2.58
N TRP A 20 -5.89 15.05 2.70
CA TRP A 20 -6.11 14.37 3.97
C TRP A 20 -5.05 13.32 4.24
N GLN A 21 -4.38 13.42 5.40
CA GLN A 21 -3.48 12.39 5.89
C GLN A 21 -4.20 11.50 6.91
N LEU A 22 -4.36 10.25 6.53
CA LEU A 22 -4.97 9.19 7.33
C LEU A 22 -3.93 8.10 7.58
N ASP A 23 -3.95 7.55 8.80
CA ASP A 23 -3.09 6.43 9.16
C ASP A 23 -3.62 5.16 8.49
N ARG A 24 -2.72 4.43 7.81
CA ARG A 24 -3.05 3.19 7.10
C ARG A 24 -2.57 2.02 7.92
N GLN A 25 -3.49 1.27 8.50
CA GLN A 25 -3.16 0.10 9.31
C GLN A 25 -3.37 -1.18 8.50
N GLN A 26 -2.58 -2.18 8.86
CA GLN A 26 -2.66 -3.51 8.27
C GLN A 26 -3.15 -4.51 9.34
N PHE A 27 -3.79 -5.59 8.89
CA PHE A 27 -4.20 -6.74 9.71
C PHE A 27 -5.17 -6.40 10.87
N PRO A 28 -6.42 -5.96 10.58
CA PRO A 28 -7.04 -5.87 9.25
C PRO A 28 -6.70 -4.58 8.50
N PRO A 29 -6.86 -4.54 7.17
CA PRO A 29 -6.78 -3.30 6.41
C PRO A 29 -7.77 -2.26 6.95
N THR A 30 -7.29 -1.12 7.45
CA THR A 30 -8.13 -0.01 7.93
C THR A 30 -7.50 1.36 7.65
N LEU A 31 -8.35 2.39 7.67
CA LEU A 31 -7.93 3.79 7.78
C LEU A 31 -8.27 4.29 9.18
N HIS A 32 -7.33 4.97 9.82
CA HIS A 32 -7.47 5.55 11.14
C HIS A 32 -7.22 7.07 11.10
N LEU A 33 -7.97 7.80 11.92
CA LEU A 33 -7.83 9.25 12.11
C LEU A 33 -7.98 9.58 13.59
N THR A 34 -7.01 10.32 14.12
CA THR A 34 -7.11 10.88 15.48
C THR A 34 -7.78 12.25 15.42
N VAL A 35 -8.96 12.37 16.04
CA VAL A 35 -9.74 13.61 16.06
C VAL A 35 -9.37 14.44 17.29
N ASN A 36 -9.21 15.75 17.09
CA ASN A 36 -8.99 16.74 18.15
C ASN A 36 -9.88 17.98 17.89
N TYR A 37 -9.89 18.94 18.82
CA TYR A 37 -10.76 20.12 18.74
C TYR A 37 -10.60 20.94 17.45
N ALA A 38 -9.38 21.02 16.88
CA ALA A 38 -9.14 21.77 15.65
C ALA A 38 -9.87 21.17 14.43
N HIS A 39 -10.25 19.89 14.49
CA HIS A 39 -10.97 19.22 13.40
C HIS A 39 -12.46 19.58 13.35
N THR A 40 -13.01 20.21 14.40
CA THR A 40 -14.44 20.60 14.43
C THR A 40 -14.81 21.52 13.27
N ALA A 41 -13.90 22.42 12.89
CA ALA A 41 -14.10 23.37 11.80
C ALA A 41 -14.09 22.73 10.39
N VAL A 42 -13.58 21.50 10.26
CA VAL A 42 -13.39 20.82 8.96
C VAL A 42 -14.15 19.49 8.88
N ALA A 43 -15.00 19.18 9.86
CA ALA A 43 -15.72 17.92 9.94
C ALA A 43 -16.61 17.67 8.70
N ASP A 44 -17.36 18.69 8.26
CA ASP A 44 -18.23 18.57 7.09
C ASP A 44 -17.42 18.39 5.81
N ALA A 45 -16.34 19.14 5.65
CA ALA A 45 -15.42 19.00 4.51
C ALA A 45 -14.81 17.60 4.46
N PHE A 46 -14.37 17.08 5.62
CA PHE A 46 -13.85 15.73 5.74
C PHE A 46 -14.86 14.67 5.30
N LEU A 47 -16.11 14.75 5.77
CA LEU A 47 -17.15 13.79 5.43
C LEU A 47 -17.51 13.84 3.94
N MET A 48 -17.58 15.04 3.35
CA MET A 48 -17.81 15.21 1.92
C MET A 48 -16.67 14.59 1.10
N ASP A 49 -15.42 14.89 1.45
CA ASP A 49 -14.25 14.35 0.75
C ASP A 49 -14.09 12.84 0.93
N LEU A 50 -14.45 12.30 2.10
CA LEU A 50 -14.47 10.86 2.33
C LEU A 50 -15.50 10.17 1.44
N ALA A 51 -16.71 10.71 1.35
CA ALA A 51 -17.74 10.17 0.45
C ALA A 51 -17.29 10.20 -1.02
N GLN A 52 -16.70 11.31 -1.47
CA GLN A 52 -16.16 11.43 -2.83
C GLN A 52 -14.98 10.49 -3.08
N SER A 53 -14.13 10.27 -2.09
CA SER A 53 -13.00 9.33 -2.16
C SER A 53 -13.45 7.89 -2.27
N VAL A 54 -14.51 7.49 -1.56
CA VAL A 54 -15.13 6.16 -1.72
C VAL A 54 -15.69 5.98 -3.14
N ILE A 55 -16.37 6.98 -3.68
CA ILE A 55 -16.89 6.94 -5.05
C ILE A 55 -15.76 6.81 -6.06
N ALA A 56 -14.70 7.63 -5.93
CA ALA A 56 -13.54 7.59 -6.82
C ALA A 56 -12.76 6.26 -6.73
N ALA A 57 -12.60 5.72 -5.53
CA ALA A 57 -11.97 4.42 -5.32
C ALA A 57 -12.73 3.28 -6.02
N ARG A 58 -14.07 3.35 -6.09
CA ARG A 58 -14.89 2.35 -6.81
C ARG A 58 -14.82 2.46 -8.33
N GLN A 59 -14.47 3.63 -8.88
CA GLN A 59 -14.45 3.82 -10.33
C GLN A 59 -13.19 3.21 -10.95
N PRO A 60 -13.31 2.43 -12.04
CA PRO A 60 -12.14 1.95 -12.77
C PRO A 60 -11.42 3.14 -13.41
N SER A 61 -10.19 3.42 -12.99
CA SER A 61 -9.39 4.46 -13.63
C SER A 61 -8.55 3.88 -14.76
N LEU A 62 -8.34 4.67 -15.83
CA LEU A 62 -7.49 4.29 -16.97
C LEU A 62 -6.08 3.91 -16.51
N ARG A 63 -5.53 4.63 -15.53
CA ARG A 63 -4.26 4.30 -14.87
C ARG A 63 -4.30 2.94 -14.16
N ARG A 64 -5.40 2.61 -13.46
CA ARG A 64 -5.56 1.34 -12.74
C ARG A 64 -5.57 0.16 -13.70
N SER A 65 -6.34 0.29 -14.77
CA SER A 65 -6.42 -0.73 -15.83
C SER A 65 -5.06 -0.96 -16.50
N GLY A 66 -4.31 0.12 -16.76
CA GLY A 66 -2.94 0.04 -17.30
C GLY A 66 -1.95 -0.63 -16.35
N ASN A 67 -1.97 -0.26 -15.06
CA ASN A 67 -1.11 -0.89 -14.05
C ASN A 67 -1.44 -2.36 -13.83
N GLU A 68 -2.73 -2.73 -13.77
CA GLU A 68 -3.14 -4.13 -13.61
C GLU A 68 -2.72 -4.98 -14.81
N ALA A 69 -2.87 -4.46 -16.03
CA ALA A 69 -2.38 -5.11 -17.24
C ALA A 69 -0.85 -5.28 -17.20
N ALA A 70 -0.11 -4.25 -16.78
CA ALA A 70 1.35 -4.32 -16.63
C ALA A 70 1.78 -5.36 -15.57
N VAL A 71 1.10 -5.41 -14.42
CA VAL A 71 1.38 -6.40 -13.35
C VAL A 71 1.05 -7.82 -13.83
N LYS A 72 -0.06 -8.03 -14.53
CA LYS A 72 -0.41 -9.33 -15.13
C LYS A 72 0.63 -9.77 -16.16
N ALA A 73 1.07 -8.86 -17.03
CA ALA A 73 2.13 -9.12 -18.00
C ALA A 73 3.45 -9.47 -17.31
N ALA A 74 3.84 -8.72 -16.27
CA ALA A 74 5.05 -8.97 -15.50
C ALA A 74 5.02 -10.34 -14.80
N ARG A 75 3.90 -10.72 -14.17
CA ARG A 75 3.72 -12.05 -13.55
C ARG A 75 3.79 -13.17 -14.58
N GLY A 76 3.18 -12.98 -15.76
CA GLY A 76 3.26 -13.93 -16.87
C GLY A 76 4.69 -14.13 -17.36
N ALA A 77 5.42 -13.03 -17.57
CA ALA A 77 6.82 -13.07 -17.97
C ALA A 77 7.70 -13.73 -16.89
N ALA A 78 7.50 -13.41 -15.62
CA ALA A 78 8.25 -14.00 -14.50
C ALA A 78 8.09 -15.54 -14.41
N LYS A 79 6.95 -16.10 -14.85
CA LYS A 79 6.72 -17.54 -14.90
C LYS A 79 7.53 -18.27 -15.99
N VAL A 80 8.03 -17.53 -16.98
CA VAL A 80 8.73 -18.07 -18.17
C VAL A 80 10.20 -17.66 -18.20
N LEU A 81 10.63 -16.70 -17.38
CA LEU A 81 11.97 -16.12 -17.43
C LEU A 81 13.01 -16.92 -16.60
N PRO A 82 14.20 -17.21 -17.15
CA PRO A 82 15.31 -17.83 -16.42
C PRO A 82 15.92 -16.87 -15.38
N GLY A 83 16.28 -17.39 -14.20
CA GLY A 83 16.65 -16.60 -13.00
C GLY A 83 17.78 -15.56 -13.13
N ARG A 84 18.56 -15.62 -14.21
CA ARG A 84 19.65 -14.68 -14.54
C ARG A 84 19.17 -13.32 -15.08
N LEU A 85 17.95 -13.22 -15.59
CA LEU A 85 17.38 -11.96 -16.10
C LEU A 85 16.56 -11.20 -15.05
N VAL A 86 16.11 -11.87 -13.99
CA VAL A 86 15.29 -11.30 -12.93
C VAL A 86 16.04 -10.20 -12.17
N SER A 87 17.34 -10.39 -11.91
CA SER A 87 18.18 -9.42 -11.19
C SER A 87 18.26 -8.05 -11.89
N GLY A 88 18.26 -8.03 -13.23
CA GLY A 88 18.24 -6.78 -14.01
C GLY A 88 16.89 -6.06 -14.00
N LEU A 89 15.78 -6.78 -13.80
CA LEU A 89 14.44 -6.21 -13.70
C LEU A 89 14.17 -5.62 -12.32
N THR A 90 14.65 -6.26 -11.24
CA THR A 90 14.49 -5.76 -9.87
C THR A 90 15.18 -4.41 -9.68
N GLY A 91 16.38 -4.23 -10.23
CA GLY A 91 17.12 -2.95 -10.13
C GLY A 91 16.40 -1.76 -10.78
N ARG A 92 15.65 -1.98 -11.87
CA ARG A 92 14.87 -0.93 -12.55
C ARG A 92 13.49 -0.71 -11.93
N ALA A 93 12.91 -1.76 -11.34
CA ALA A 93 11.68 -1.66 -10.56
C ALA A 93 11.91 -0.85 -9.27
N SER A 94 13.01 -1.06 -8.55
CA SER A 94 13.35 -0.27 -7.36
C SER A 94 13.48 1.23 -7.67
N ALA A 95 14.00 1.61 -8.84
CA ALA A 95 14.05 3.00 -9.28
C ALA A 95 12.65 3.58 -9.60
N LEU A 96 11.71 2.75 -10.03
CA LEU A 96 10.31 3.14 -10.27
C LEU A 96 9.47 3.19 -8.98
N PHE A 97 9.86 2.45 -7.94
CA PHE A 97 9.14 2.37 -6.66
C PHE A 97 9.79 3.17 -5.52
N GLY A 98 11.00 3.70 -5.67
CA GLY A 98 11.76 4.33 -4.58
C GLY A 98 12.79 5.38 -5.02
N GLY A 99 12.52 6.09 -6.12
CA GLY A 99 13.39 7.13 -6.65
C GLY A 99 12.76 8.52 -6.63
N ASP A 100 12.27 9.01 -5.50
CA ASP A 100 12.21 10.44 -5.17
C ASP A 100 11.85 10.64 -3.68
N ASP A 101 12.35 11.72 -3.11
CA ASP A 101 12.44 12.05 -1.67
C ASP A 101 11.08 12.50 -1.07
N GLY A 102 10.05 11.64 -1.19
CA GLY A 102 8.72 11.92 -0.66
C GLY A 102 7.84 10.68 -0.64
N LEU A 103 7.13 10.46 0.49
CA LEU A 103 6.15 9.38 0.62
C LEU A 103 5.21 9.40 -0.60
N PRO A 104 5.06 8.30 -1.36
CA PRO A 104 4.19 8.30 -2.53
C PRO A 104 2.75 8.59 -2.07
N GLN A 105 2.17 9.67 -2.60
CA GLN A 105 0.80 10.12 -2.30
C GLN A 105 -0.24 9.01 -2.60
N ARG A 106 0.14 8.03 -3.42
CA ARG A 106 -0.65 6.84 -3.72
C ARG A 106 0.17 5.56 -3.45
N SER A 107 -0.06 4.93 -2.31
CA SER A 107 0.68 3.74 -1.84
C SER A 107 -0.19 2.48 -1.70
N ALA A 108 -1.45 2.50 -2.15
CA ALA A 108 -2.34 1.34 -2.07
C ALA A 108 -1.76 0.06 -2.67
N ALA A 109 -1.04 0.17 -3.78
CA ALA A 109 -0.37 -0.97 -4.41
C ALA A 109 0.70 -1.60 -3.51
N MET A 110 1.43 -0.80 -2.72
CA MET A 110 2.45 -1.29 -1.78
C MET A 110 1.83 -2.05 -0.62
N TYR A 111 0.77 -1.49 -0.02
CA TYR A 111 0.02 -2.13 1.06
C TYR A 111 -0.68 -3.42 0.59
N GLY A 112 -1.24 -3.41 -0.62
CA GLY A 112 -1.83 -4.61 -1.24
C GLY A 112 -0.81 -5.73 -1.43
N MET A 113 0.40 -5.41 -1.90
CA MET A 113 1.48 -6.39 -2.04
C MET A 113 1.94 -6.95 -0.69
N MET A 114 2.04 -6.12 0.35
CA MET A 114 2.43 -6.56 1.70
C MET A 114 1.38 -7.49 2.33
N GLY A 115 0.10 -7.29 2.02
CA GLY A 115 -0.98 -8.20 2.40
C GLY A 115 -0.96 -9.56 1.67
N THR A 116 -0.23 -9.68 0.56
CA THR A 116 -0.08 -10.96 -0.19
C THR A 116 1.12 -11.80 0.23
N LEU A 117 1.95 -11.29 1.16
CA LEU A 117 3.10 -12.05 1.67
C LEU A 117 2.63 -13.19 2.60
N PRO A 118 3.08 -14.44 2.36
CA PRO A 118 2.70 -15.56 3.18
C PRO A 118 3.43 -15.50 4.54
N ASN A 119 2.62 -15.44 5.60
CA ASN A 119 2.90 -15.94 6.95
C ASN A 119 4.05 -15.30 7.78
N ARG A 120 3.70 -14.77 8.96
CA ARG A 120 4.60 -14.17 9.97
C ARG A 120 5.43 -15.19 10.78
N GLY A 121 5.79 -16.32 10.17
CA GLY A 121 6.83 -17.19 10.76
C GLY A 121 8.18 -16.48 10.77
N ASP A 122 8.50 -15.78 9.68
CA ASP A 122 9.81 -15.15 9.48
C ASP A 122 10.07 -13.92 10.36
N LEU A 123 9.04 -13.19 10.81
CA LEU A 123 9.28 -12.01 11.67
C LEU A 123 9.69 -12.40 13.09
N HIS A 124 9.15 -13.51 13.61
CA HIS A 124 9.59 -14.06 14.89
C HIS A 124 11.00 -14.60 14.77
N GLU A 125 11.34 -15.30 13.68
CA GLU A 125 12.70 -15.78 13.43
C GLU A 125 13.70 -14.63 13.25
N LEU A 126 13.37 -13.58 12.50
CA LEU A 126 14.24 -12.39 12.37
C LEU A 126 14.45 -11.65 13.70
N VAL A 127 13.42 -11.59 14.54
CA VAL A 127 13.53 -11.02 15.90
C VAL A 127 14.33 -11.95 16.82
N LEU A 128 14.13 -13.27 16.72
CA LEU A 128 14.89 -14.27 17.50
C LEU A 128 16.36 -14.29 17.09
N ASP A 129 16.67 -14.20 15.81
CA ASP A 129 18.04 -14.16 15.26
C ASP A 129 18.76 -12.87 15.69
N LEU A 130 18.04 -11.73 15.70
CA LEU A 130 18.53 -10.48 16.25
C LEU A 130 18.78 -10.56 17.77
N LEU A 131 17.88 -11.15 18.54
CA LEU A 131 18.03 -11.31 19.99
C LEU A 131 19.14 -12.31 20.36
N SER A 132 19.30 -13.39 19.60
CA SER A 132 20.41 -14.34 19.72
C SER A 132 21.75 -13.66 19.42
N SER A 133 21.81 -12.78 18.42
CA SER A 133 23.03 -12.03 18.08
C SER A 133 23.53 -11.12 19.20
N PHE A 134 22.64 -10.60 20.05
CA PHE A 134 23.00 -9.81 21.22
C PHE A 134 23.41 -10.65 22.44
N THR A 135 23.13 -11.95 22.42
CA THR A 135 23.37 -12.86 23.55
C THR A 135 24.64 -13.69 23.37
N GLU A 136 25.11 -13.89 22.12
CA GLU A 136 26.35 -14.60 21.81
C GLU A 136 27.61 -13.70 21.68
N SER A 137 27.58 -12.47 22.23
CA SER A 137 28.77 -11.62 22.42
C SER A 137 29.31 -11.66 23.84
#